data_AF-A0A0Q7SGB8-F1
#
_entry.id   AF-A0A0Q7SGB8-F1
#
_cell.length_a   1.000
_cell.length_b   1.000
_cell.length_c   1.000
_cell.angle_alpha   90.00
_cell.angle_beta   90.00
_cell.angle_gamma   90.00
#
_symmetry.space_group_name_H-M   'P 1'
#
loop_
_entity.id
_entity.type
_entity.pdbx_description
1 polymer ?
#
loop_
_entity_poly.entity_id
_entity_poly.type
_entity_poly.pdbx_seq_one_letter_code
_entity_poly.pdbx_strand_id
1 'polypeptide(L)'
;MKAALAIAAGAALAAALWWATGAADMPALQAAPAVPVAPLNLPASAPAVPTPAPAASLPLADLAQPAALATVPPAQALRALQQCHAADRCRLTRGEGMDEHFAVVGLLREQIDRLAAQGSPAEQAAWARELLAFPDGHVQAAALALAAKLPPSAETAAAAVSALARTYDAVLLGKAYPVLQQWQQLGLSAGYDDMFVGLVHTGGWQAAQSVAENIGPFLNAGNVGRFEQVARQLPPGARQQALLRSLRDFELQRRGG
;
A
#
# COMPACT_ATOMS: atom_id res chain seq x y z
N MET A 1 -35.26 34.03 -41.20
CA MET A 1 -34.47 33.40 -40.13
C MET A 1 -34.38 31.90 -40.37
N LYS A 2 -33.47 31.44 -41.24
CA LYS A 2 -33.16 30.02 -41.50
C LYS A 2 -31.76 29.93 -42.09
N ALA A 3 -30.75 29.79 -41.22
CA ALA A 3 -29.38 29.44 -41.62
C ALA A 3 -28.59 28.99 -40.38
N ALA A 4 -28.80 27.74 -39.97
CA ALA A 4 -27.96 27.08 -38.97
C ALA A 4 -28.13 25.56 -39.14
N LEU A 5 -27.46 24.98 -40.13
CA LEU A 5 -27.33 23.52 -40.28
C LEU A 5 -26.35 23.21 -41.42
N ALA A 6 -25.05 23.29 -41.13
CA ALA A 6 -23.97 22.57 -41.83
C ALA A 6 -22.65 22.96 -41.16
N ILE A 7 -22.08 22.07 -40.35
CA ILE A 7 -20.65 21.81 -40.10
C ILE A 7 -20.66 20.77 -38.96
N ALA A 8 -20.88 19.51 -39.30
CA ALA A 8 -20.78 18.37 -38.38
C ALA A 8 -20.56 17.08 -39.19
N ALA A 9 -19.49 17.03 -39.99
CA ALA A 9 -19.03 15.81 -40.63
C ALA A 9 -17.58 16.04 -41.11
N GLY A 10 -16.58 15.61 -40.32
CA GLY A 10 -15.18 15.76 -40.75
C GLY A 10 -14.07 15.31 -39.81
N ALA A 11 -14.35 14.89 -38.57
CA ALA A 11 -13.30 14.60 -37.58
C ALA A 11 -13.34 13.19 -36.99
N ALA A 12 -13.88 12.19 -37.72
CA ALA A 12 -14.03 10.82 -37.22
C ALA A 12 -13.23 9.74 -37.98
N LEU A 13 -12.36 10.11 -38.94
CA LEU A 13 -11.62 9.14 -39.77
C LEU A 13 -10.11 9.06 -39.52
N ALA A 14 -9.54 9.89 -38.63
CA ALA A 14 -8.09 9.93 -38.39
C ALA A 14 -7.60 9.08 -37.20
N ALA A 15 -8.49 8.55 -36.35
CA ALA A 15 -8.09 7.83 -35.12
C ALA A 15 -7.98 6.30 -35.29
N ALA A 16 -8.35 5.74 -36.45
CA ALA A 16 -8.41 4.28 -36.65
C ALA A 16 -7.19 3.68 -37.36
N LEU A 17 -6.18 4.49 -37.73
CA LEU A 17 -5.03 4.05 -38.54
C LEU A 17 -3.71 3.90 -37.76
N TRP A 18 -3.71 4.09 -36.44
CA TRP A 18 -2.47 4.07 -35.65
C TRP A 18 -2.22 2.81 -34.81
N TRP A 19 -3.11 1.81 -34.86
CA TRP A 19 -2.94 0.56 -34.10
C TRP A 19 -2.36 -0.61 -34.91
N ALA A 20 -1.99 -0.39 -36.17
CA ALA A 20 -1.63 -1.49 -37.09
C ALA A 20 -0.13 -1.65 -37.40
N THR A 21 0.78 -0.92 -36.75
CA THR A 21 2.23 -1.08 -37.03
C THR A 21 3.06 -1.04 -35.75
N GLY A 22 3.41 -2.21 -35.23
CA GLY A 22 4.24 -2.32 -34.03
C GLY A 22 4.55 -3.75 -33.59
N ALA A 23 4.69 -4.69 -34.52
CA ALA A 23 5.30 -6.00 -34.26
C ALA A 23 6.65 -6.02 -34.98
N ALA A 24 7.65 -5.39 -34.35
CA ALA A 24 9.04 -5.45 -34.79
C ALA A 24 9.79 -6.43 -33.88
N ASP A 25 10.16 -7.56 -34.48
CA ASP A 25 11.28 -8.45 -34.19
C ASP A 25 12.00 -8.26 -32.85
N MET A 26 11.65 -9.12 -31.88
CA MET A 26 12.54 -9.42 -30.75
C MET A 26 13.62 -10.40 -31.23
N PRO A 27 14.91 -10.07 -31.13
CA PRO A 27 15.98 -11.02 -31.46
C PRO A 27 15.93 -12.21 -30.50
N ALA A 28 15.94 -13.41 -31.08
CA ALA A 28 16.01 -14.67 -30.36
C ALA A 28 17.24 -14.69 -29.44
N LEU A 29 17.01 -14.81 -28.14
CA LEU A 29 18.04 -15.11 -27.14
C LEU A 29 18.66 -16.46 -27.47
N GLN A 30 19.86 -16.40 -28.02
CA GLN A 30 20.69 -17.54 -28.36
C GLN A 30 21.09 -18.25 -27.05
N ALA A 31 20.62 -19.49 -26.87
CA ALA A 31 20.94 -20.32 -25.73
C ALA A 31 22.46 -20.60 -25.69
N ALA A 32 23.09 -20.30 -24.56
CA ALA A 32 24.49 -20.61 -24.31
C ALA A 32 24.71 -22.15 -24.25
N PRO A 33 25.85 -22.66 -24.74
CA PRO A 33 26.17 -24.08 -24.67
C PRO A 33 26.38 -24.53 -23.21
N ALA A 34 25.79 -25.67 -22.87
CA ALA A 34 25.94 -26.32 -21.59
C ALA A 34 27.40 -26.74 -21.36
N VAL A 35 28.00 -26.23 -20.28
CA VAL A 35 29.31 -26.67 -19.80
C VAL A 35 29.13 -28.01 -19.06
N PRO A 36 29.88 -29.07 -19.39
CA PRO A 36 29.83 -30.32 -18.65
C PRO A 36 30.46 -30.12 -17.27
N VAL A 37 29.65 -30.25 -16.22
CA VAL A 37 30.10 -30.23 -14.82
C VAL A 37 30.70 -31.61 -14.50
N ALA A 38 31.99 -31.64 -14.22
CA ALA A 38 32.68 -32.83 -13.73
C ALA A 38 32.16 -33.21 -12.32
N PRO A 39 31.97 -34.51 -12.00
CA PRO A 39 31.57 -34.92 -10.66
C PRO A 39 32.74 -34.75 -9.68
N LEU A 40 32.58 -33.82 -8.74
CA LEU A 40 33.45 -33.70 -7.57
C LEU A 40 33.16 -34.88 -6.64
N ASN A 41 34.13 -35.80 -6.56
CA ASN A 41 34.14 -36.91 -5.62
C ASN A 41 34.68 -36.38 -4.28
N LEU A 42 33.79 -36.17 -3.29
CA LEU A 42 34.18 -35.80 -1.93
C LEU A 42 34.20 -37.05 -1.02
N PRO A 43 35.25 -37.23 -0.20
CA PRO A 43 35.33 -38.36 0.74
C PRO A 43 34.29 -38.23 1.86
N ALA A 44 33.60 -39.35 2.09
CA ALA A 44 32.70 -39.55 3.22
C ALA A 44 33.46 -39.61 4.55
N SER A 45 32.74 -39.25 5.62
CA SER A 45 33.07 -39.36 7.05
C SER A 45 33.44 -38.04 7.75
N ALA A 46 32.42 -37.25 8.05
CA ALA A 46 32.42 -36.36 9.21
C ALA A 46 31.56 -36.99 10.33
N PRO A 47 31.98 -36.94 11.61
CA PRO A 47 31.24 -37.50 12.72
C PRO A 47 29.90 -36.79 12.93
N ALA A 48 28.86 -37.57 13.21
CA ALA A 48 27.51 -37.10 13.46
C ALA A 48 27.46 -36.16 14.68
N VAL A 49 27.24 -34.87 14.41
CA VAL A 49 26.83 -33.90 15.43
C VAL A 49 25.44 -34.32 15.91
N PRO A 50 25.19 -34.43 17.23
CA PRO A 50 23.87 -34.78 17.74
C PRO A 50 22.86 -33.72 17.30
N THR A 51 21.94 -34.14 16.45
CA THR A 51 20.79 -33.36 16.00
C THR A 51 19.97 -32.97 17.23
N PRO A 52 19.82 -31.67 17.55
CA PRO A 52 18.87 -31.26 18.59
C PRO A 52 17.48 -31.73 18.17
N ALA A 53 16.76 -32.35 19.11
CA ALA A 53 15.41 -32.84 18.89
C ALA A 53 14.56 -31.74 18.24
N PRO A 54 13.74 -32.07 17.23
CA PRO A 54 12.84 -31.10 16.63
C PRO A 54 11.91 -30.60 17.74
N ALA A 55 12.04 -29.32 18.09
CA ALA A 55 11.04 -28.65 18.89
C ALA A 55 9.70 -28.86 18.18
N ALA A 56 8.75 -29.48 18.87
CA ALA A 56 7.44 -29.78 18.33
C ALA A 56 6.76 -28.48 17.91
N SER A 57 6.86 -28.16 16.62
CA SER A 57 6.13 -27.06 16.00
C SER A 57 4.65 -27.38 16.10
N LEU A 58 3.96 -26.76 17.06
CA LEU A 58 2.50 -26.82 17.09
C LEU A 58 1.95 -26.44 15.71
N PRO A 59 0.99 -27.19 15.16
CA PRO A 59 0.43 -26.86 13.87
C PRO A 59 -0.16 -25.44 13.94
N LEU A 60 0.26 -24.57 13.02
CA LEU A 60 -0.08 -23.15 12.99
C LEU A 60 -1.59 -22.86 13.02
N ALA A 61 -2.42 -23.82 12.61
CA ALA A 61 -3.87 -23.73 12.70
C ALA A 61 -4.39 -23.70 14.15
N ASP A 62 -3.74 -24.41 15.08
CA ASP A 62 -4.12 -24.43 16.49
C ASP A 62 -3.66 -23.17 17.23
N LEU A 63 -2.66 -22.46 16.69
CA LEU A 63 -2.15 -21.20 17.25
C LEU A 63 -3.05 -20.01 16.99
N ALA A 64 -3.99 -20.10 16.04
CA ALA A 64 -4.92 -19.02 15.75
C ALA A 64 -6.04 -18.86 16.80
N GLN A 65 -6.14 -19.76 17.78
CA GLN A 65 -7.15 -19.62 18.83
C GLN A 65 -6.85 -18.44 19.78
N PRO A 66 -7.84 -17.63 20.19
CA PRO A 66 -7.61 -16.44 21.01
C PRO A 66 -6.80 -16.69 22.28
N ALA A 67 -7.09 -17.78 23.00
CA ALA A 67 -6.38 -18.15 24.22
C ALA A 67 -4.90 -18.50 23.98
N ALA A 68 -4.60 -19.16 22.85
CA ALA A 68 -3.23 -19.49 22.47
C ALA A 68 -2.45 -18.22 22.10
N LEU A 69 -3.08 -17.33 21.31
CA LEU A 69 -2.49 -16.06 20.86
C LEU A 69 -2.05 -15.17 22.03
N ALA A 70 -2.80 -15.15 23.13
CA ALA A 70 -2.47 -14.36 24.32
C ALA A 70 -1.15 -14.77 25.00
N THR A 71 -0.70 -16.02 24.83
CA THR A 71 0.47 -16.57 25.53
C THR A 71 1.73 -16.63 24.68
N VAL A 72 1.59 -16.64 23.35
CA VAL A 72 2.74 -16.64 22.43
C VAL A 72 3.29 -15.22 22.22
N PRO A 73 4.55 -15.09 21.77
CA PRO A 73 5.12 -13.80 21.37
C PRO A 73 4.28 -13.13 20.27
N PRO A 74 4.09 -11.80 20.31
CA PRO A 74 3.18 -11.09 19.41
C PRO A 74 3.55 -11.27 17.93
N ALA A 75 4.84 -11.32 17.58
CA ALA A 75 5.27 -11.60 16.21
C ALA A 75 4.86 -12.98 15.70
N GLN A 76 4.89 -14.00 16.57
CA GLN A 76 4.42 -15.33 16.20
C GLN A 76 2.89 -15.34 16.03
N ALA A 77 2.17 -14.65 16.93
CA ALA A 77 0.73 -14.47 16.84
C ALA A 77 0.29 -13.78 15.54
N LEU A 78 0.94 -12.66 15.18
CA LEU A 78 0.68 -11.92 13.95
C LEU A 78 0.88 -12.80 12.71
N ARG A 79 1.98 -13.56 12.67
CA ARG A 79 2.26 -14.47 11.55
C ARG A 79 1.20 -15.57 11.43
N ALA A 80 0.80 -16.15 12.56
CA ALA A 80 -0.26 -17.16 12.57
C ALA A 80 -1.58 -16.59 12.05
N LEU A 81 -1.98 -15.40 12.51
CA LEU A 81 -3.20 -14.72 12.09
C LEU A 81 -3.17 -14.34 10.60
N GLN A 82 -2.06 -13.82 10.07
CA GLN A 82 -1.94 -13.51 8.64
C GLN A 82 -2.06 -14.76 7.77
N GLN A 83 -1.38 -15.85 8.14
CA GLN A 83 -1.45 -17.11 7.38
C GLN A 83 -2.85 -17.70 7.44
N CYS A 84 -3.47 -17.64 8.60
CA CYS A 84 -4.85 -18.07 8.83
C CYS A 84 -5.83 -17.27 7.96
N HIS A 85 -5.70 -15.94 7.92
CA HIS A 85 -6.51 -15.04 7.09
C HIS A 85 -6.29 -15.30 5.60
N ALA A 86 -5.03 -15.39 5.17
CA ALA A 86 -4.68 -15.62 3.76
C ALA A 86 -5.18 -16.97 3.23
N ALA A 87 -5.29 -17.98 4.11
CA ALA A 87 -5.81 -19.30 3.77
C ALA A 87 -7.34 -19.41 3.90
N ASP A 88 -8.03 -18.36 4.38
CA ASP A 88 -9.46 -18.37 4.74
C ASP A 88 -9.81 -19.53 5.71
N ARG A 89 -8.95 -19.71 6.72
CA ARG A 89 -9.02 -20.83 7.68
C ARG A 89 -9.18 -20.41 9.13
N CYS A 90 -9.38 -19.12 9.37
CA CYS A 90 -9.72 -18.66 10.71
C CYS A 90 -11.12 -19.18 11.04
N ARG A 91 -11.19 -20.00 12.10
CA ARG A 91 -12.42 -20.58 12.63
C ARG A 91 -12.57 -20.08 14.07
N LEU A 92 -12.59 -18.77 14.24
CA LEU A 92 -12.66 -18.09 15.54
C LEU A 92 -14.10 -17.97 16.03
N THR A 93 -15.04 -17.83 15.10
CA THR A 93 -16.46 -17.68 15.37
C THR A 93 -17.24 -18.89 14.86
N ARG A 94 -18.49 -19.04 15.33
CA ARG A 94 -19.44 -20.01 14.77
C ARG A 94 -20.16 -19.46 13.53
N GLY A 95 -19.93 -18.21 13.18
CA GLY A 95 -20.53 -17.54 12.02
C GLY A 95 -19.69 -17.74 10.76
N GLU A 96 -20.32 -17.58 9.60
CA GLU A 96 -19.62 -17.53 8.31
C GLU A 96 -19.63 -16.08 7.79
N GLY A 97 -18.56 -15.65 7.12
CA GLY A 97 -18.47 -14.34 6.47
C GLY A 97 -17.87 -13.23 7.35
N MET A 98 -18.56 -12.10 7.48
CA MET A 98 -17.99 -10.85 8.02
C MET A 98 -17.64 -10.89 9.50
N ASP A 99 -18.36 -11.68 10.31
CA ASP A 99 -18.07 -11.80 11.75
C ASP A 99 -16.68 -12.39 11.99
N GLU A 100 -16.30 -13.39 11.19
CA GLU A 100 -14.98 -14.00 11.23
C GLU A 100 -13.90 -13.00 10.84
N HIS A 101 -14.14 -12.26 9.75
CA HIS A 101 -13.23 -11.20 9.31
C HIS A 101 -12.97 -10.16 10.41
N PHE A 102 -14.03 -9.64 11.05
CA PHE A 102 -13.86 -8.66 12.12
C PHE A 102 -13.20 -9.24 13.37
N ALA A 103 -13.42 -10.53 13.68
CA ALA A 103 -12.74 -11.20 14.77
C ALA A 103 -11.22 -11.30 14.50
N VAL A 104 -10.83 -11.70 13.29
CA VAL A 104 -9.41 -11.76 12.89
C VAL A 104 -8.76 -10.38 12.91
N VAL A 105 -9.43 -9.38 12.33
CA VAL A 105 -8.95 -7.98 12.33
C VAL A 105 -8.79 -7.45 13.76
N GLY A 106 -9.74 -7.76 14.65
CA GLY A 106 -9.65 -7.42 16.07
C GLY A 106 -8.41 -8.00 16.74
N LEU A 107 -8.17 -9.30 16.55
CA LEU A 107 -6.99 -9.97 17.11
C LEU A 107 -5.69 -9.44 16.51
N LEU A 108 -5.62 -9.20 15.19
CA LEU A 108 -4.44 -8.60 14.56
C LEU A 108 -4.09 -7.26 15.21
N ARG A 109 -5.08 -6.40 15.44
CA ARG A 109 -4.88 -5.10 16.09
C ARG A 109 -4.39 -5.24 17.53
N GLU A 110 -4.98 -6.16 18.30
CA GLU A 110 -4.51 -6.46 19.65
C GLU A 110 -3.05 -6.91 19.66
N GLN A 111 -2.66 -7.78 18.71
CA GLN A 111 -1.28 -8.24 18.60
C GLN A 111 -0.32 -7.13 18.14
N ILE A 112 -0.76 -6.19 17.30
CA ILE A 112 0.01 -4.97 16.97
C ILE A 112 0.24 -4.13 18.23
N ASP A 113 -0.77 -3.94 19.07
CA ASP A 113 -0.64 -3.18 20.31
C ASP A 113 0.30 -3.88 21.32
N ARG A 114 0.21 -5.22 21.42
CA ARG A 114 1.17 -6.02 22.21
C ARG A 114 2.59 -5.91 21.66
N LEU A 115 2.75 -5.95 20.33
CA LEU A 115 4.06 -5.78 19.69
C LEU A 115 4.63 -4.38 19.99
N ALA A 116 3.80 -3.34 19.98
CA ALA A 116 4.21 -1.98 20.31
C ALA A 116 4.75 -1.89 21.76
N ALA A 117 4.19 -2.66 22.69
CA ALA A 117 4.58 -2.66 24.09
C ALA A 117 5.80 -3.55 24.40
N GLN A 118 6.02 -4.63 23.64
CA GLN A 118 6.95 -5.71 24.02
C GLN A 118 8.07 -5.94 22.99
N GLY A 119 7.85 -5.58 21.73
CA GLY A 119 8.78 -5.82 20.63
C GLY A 119 9.94 -4.83 20.61
N SER A 120 11.07 -5.23 20.01
CA SER A 120 12.16 -4.28 19.74
C SER A 120 11.77 -3.26 18.67
N PRO A 121 12.32 -2.03 18.64
CA PRO A 121 12.00 -1.05 17.60
C PRO A 121 12.20 -1.57 16.16
N ALA A 122 13.23 -2.39 15.94
CA ALA A 122 13.50 -3.00 14.64
C ALA A 122 12.41 -4.01 14.23
N GLU A 123 11.95 -4.82 15.19
CA GLU A 123 10.86 -5.77 14.99
C GLU A 123 9.52 -5.06 14.75
N GLN A 124 9.23 -4.01 15.52
CA GLN A 124 8.05 -3.16 15.33
C GLN A 124 8.05 -2.53 13.92
N ALA A 125 9.19 -2.02 13.45
CA ALA A 125 9.31 -1.42 12.12
C ALA A 125 9.16 -2.46 10.99
N ALA A 126 9.65 -3.68 11.18
CA ALA A 126 9.45 -4.77 10.22
C ALA A 126 7.97 -5.13 10.09
N TRP A 127 7.30 -5.34 11.23
CA TRP A 127 5.88 -5.68 11.26
C TRP A 127 4.96 -4.56 10.78
N ALA A 128 5.27 -3.31 11.11
CA ALA A 128 4.51 -2.17 10.59
C ALA A 128 4.53 -2.15 9.06
N ARG A 129 5.71 -2.35 8.44
CA ARG A 129 5.84 -2.43 6.97
C ARG A 129 5.09 -3.61 6.38
N GLU A 130 5.17 -4.77 7.02
CA GLU A 130 4.49 -5.98 6.56
C GLU A 130 2.96 -5.81 6.62
N LEU A 131 2.44 -5.26 7.71
CA LEU A 131 0.99 -5.11 7.93
C LEU A 131 0.39 -3.91 7.19
N LEU A 132 1.20 -2.94 6.75
CA LEU A 132 0.76 -1.93 5.78
C LEU A 132 0.34 -2.56 4.45
N ALA A 133 0.90 -3.72 4.07
CA ALA A 133 0.47 -4.44 2.87
C ALA A 133 -0.77 -5.33 3.09
N PHE A 134 -1.30 -5.39 4.31
CA PHE A 134 -2.48 -6.20 4.63
C PHE A 134 -3.73 -5.65 3.92
N PRO A 135 -4.68 -6.49 3.44
CA PRO A 135 -5.81 -6.02 2.62
C PRO A 135 -6.89 -5.23 3.39
N ASP A 136 -6.90 -5.29 4.73
CA ASP A 136 -7.89 -4.61 5.56
C ASP A 136 -7.42 -3.21 6.01
N GLY A 137 -8.28 -2.21 5.83
CA GLY A 137 -8.00 -0.80 6.16
C GLY A 137 -7.81 -0.54 7.66
N HIS A 138 -8.46 -1.30 8.55
CA HIS A 138 -8.27 -1.15 9.99
C HIS A 138 -6.91 -1.70 10.45
N VAL A 139 -6.46 -2.81 9.87
CA VAL A 139 -5.11 -3.35 10.10
C VAL A 139 -4.05 -2.40 9.54
N GLN A 140 -4.24 -1.87 8.32
CA GLN A 140 -3.36 -0.85 7.74
C GLN A 140 -3.27 0.40 8.64
N ALA A 141 -4.40 0.87 9.17
CA ALA A 141 -4.43 2.02 10.07
C ALA A 141 -3.68 1.76 11.39
N ALA A 142 -3.79 0.55 11.95
CA ALA A 142 -3.05 0.17 13.15
C ALA A 142 -1.55 0.05 12.87
N ALA A 143 -1.18 -0.55 11.73
CA ALA A 143 0.21 -0.64 11.28
C ALA A 143 0.83 0.75 11.04
N LEU A 144 0.08 1.68 10.45
CA LEU A 144 0.50 3.07 10.26
C LEU A 144 0.66 3.80 11.59
N ALA A 145 -0.23 3.58 12.56
CA ALA A 145 -0.13 4.14 13.90
C ALA A 145 1.09 3.59 14.67
N LEU A 146 1.45 2.32 14.46
CA LEU A 146 2.69 1.76 14.97
C LEU A 146 3.90 2.43 14.31
N ALA A 147 3.92 2.52 12.97
CA ALA A 147 4.99 3.19 12.22
C ALA A 147 5.22 4.64 12.66
N ALA A 148 4.15 5.38 12.96
CA ALA A 148 4.23 6.78 13.39
C ALA A 148 4.91 6.98 14.75
N LYS A 149 4.96 5.94 15.60
CA LYS A 149 5.64 5.99 16.91
C LYS A 149 7.13 5.65 16.84
N LEU A 150 7.58 5.15 15.69
CA LEU A 150 8.95 4.69 15.48
C LEU A 150 9.79 5.79 14.82
N PRO A 151 11.13 5.73 14.92
CA PRO A 151 12.02 6.57 14.12
C PRO A 151 11.66 6.42 12.62
N PRO A 152 11.31 7.52 11.92
CA PRO A 152 10.94 7.45 10.52
C PRO A 152 12.09 6.91 9.65
N SER A 153 11.75 6.07 8.67
CA SER A 153 12.71 5.51 7.72
C SER A 153 12.15 5.57 6.30
N ALA A 154 13.03 5.66 5.29
CA ALA A 154 12.62 5.69 3.90
C ALA A 154 11.85 4.43 3.49
N GLU A 155 12.24 3.26 4.01
CA GLU A 155 11.57 1.98 3.74
C GLU A 155 10.16 1.96 4.31
N THR A 156 9.96 2.55 5.49
CA THR A 156 8.65 2.61 6.16
C THR A 156 7.73 3.59 5.46
N ALA A 157 8.25 4.76 5.07
CA ALA A 157 7.53 5.73 4.27
C ALA A 157 7.12 5.15 2.91
N ALA A 158 8.03 4.48 2.21
CA ALA A 158 7.75 3.83 0.92
C ALA A 158 6.68 2.72 1.05
N ALA A 159 6.74 1.90 2.10
CA ALA A 159 5.73 0.89 2.37
C ALA A 159 4.33 1.52 2.59
N ALA A 160 4.26 2.61 3.36
CA ALA A 160 3.01 3.33 3.60
C ALA A 160 2.47 3.95 2.32
N VAL A 161 3.32 4.61 1.51
CA VAL A 161 2.92 5.18 0.21
C VAL A 161 2.38 4.09 -0.71
N SER A 162 3.06 2.95 -0.81
CA SER A 162 2.59 1.84 -1.64
C SER A 162 1.24 1.28 -1.18
N ALA A 163 1.03 1.19 0.12
CA ALA A 163 -0.24 0.72 0.69
C ALA A 163 -1.38 1.70 0.41
N LEU A 164 -1.16 2.99 0.71
CA LEU A 164 -2.14 4.05 0.57
C LEU A 164 -2.48 4.34 -0.89
N ALA A 165 -1.54 4.19 -1.83
CA ALA A 165 -1.81 4.38 -3.27
C ALA A 165 -2.89 3.44 -3.83
N ARG A 166 -3.18 2.33 -3.14
CA ARG A 166 -4.21 1.35 -3.53
C ARG A 166 -5.46 1.39 -2.67
N THR A 167 -5.56 2.34 -1.72
CA THR A 167 -6.70 2.38 -0.79
C THR A 167 -7.91 3.07 -1.39
N TYR A 168 -9.08 2.58 -1.00
CA TYR A 168 -10.38 3.20 -1.25
C TYR A 168 -10.97 3.79 0.04
N ASP A 169 -10.26 3.66 1.16
CA ASP A 169 -10.71 4.04 2.50
C ASP A 169 -10.28 5.48 2.85
N ALA A 170 -11.25 6.39 2.84
CA ALA A 170 -11.04 7.78 3.22
C ALA A 170 -10.70 7.95 4.72
N VAL A 171 -11.14 7.03 5.58
CA VAL A 171 -10.84 7.05 7.02
C VAL A 171 -9.36 6.71 7.23
N LEU A 172 -8.85 5.71 6.51
CA LEU A 172 -7.42 5.40 6.51
C LEU A 172 -6.59 6.61 6.04
N LEU A 173 -6.98 7.24 4.93
CA LEU A 173 -6.30 8.44 4.43
C LEU A 173 -6.31 9.59 5.45
N GLY A 174 -7.46 9.82 6.11
CA GLY A 174 -7.59 10.81 7.18
C GLY A 174 -6.61 10.58 8.33
N LYS A 175 -6.37 9.31 8.70
CA LYS A 175 -5.35 8.93 9.70
C LYS A 175 -3.93 9.07 9.17
N ALA A 176 -3.74 8.91 7.86
CA ALA A 176 -2.42 8.95 7.22
C ALA A 176 -1.89 10.36 7.04
N TYR A 177 -2.74 11.35 6.72
CA TYR A 177 -2.28 12.72 6.45
C TYR A 177 -1.33 13.31 7.50
N PRO A 178 -1.63 13.29 8.82
CA PRO A 178 -0.71 13.86 9.81
C PRO A 178 0.64 13.13 9.85
N VAL A 179 0.65 11.80 9.67
CA VAL A 179 1.88 11.00 9.62
C VAL A 179 2.70 11.35 8.39
N LEU A 180 2.05 11.43 7.22
CA LEU A 180 2.71 11.75 5.97
C LEU A 180 3.29 13.18 6.00
N GLN A 181 2.58 14.15 6.57
CA GLN A 181 3.05 15.52 6.74
C GLN A 181 4.31 15.58 7.62
N GLN A 182 4.30 14.87 8.75
CA GLN A 182 5.47 14.76 9.61
C GLN A 182 6.66 14.18 8.85
N TRP A 183 6.47 13.11 8.09
CA TRP A 183 7.53 12.49 7.30
C TRP A 183 8.02 13.39 6.14
N GLN A 184 7.14 14.17 5.51
CA GLN A 184 7.53 15.16 4.50
C GLN A 184 8.46 16.22 5.09
N GLN A 185 8.19 16.71 6.30
CA GLN A 185 9.07 17.68 6.98
C GLN A 185 10.48 17.12 7.25
N LEU A 186 10.61 15.79 7.29
CA LEU A 186 11.87 15.07 7.43
C LEU A 186 12.52 14.70 6.08
N GLY A 187 11.95 15.15 4.96
CA GLY A 187 12.44 14.84 3.61
C GLY A 187 12.02 13.45 3.08
N LEU A 188 11.09 12.77 3.75
CA LEU A 188 10.60 11.43 3.38
C LEU A 188 9.29 11.50 2.58
N SER A 189 9.28 12.25 1.47
CA SER A 189 8.08 12.50 0.64
C SER A 189 8.09 11.79 -0.72
N ALA A 190 9.04 10.89 -0.95
CA ALA A 190 9.16 10.17 -2.22
C ALA A 190 7.85 9.41 -2.55
N GLY A 191 7.33 9.64 -3.76
CA GLY A 191 6.12 8.98 -4.26
C GLY A 191 4.78 9.56 -3.78
N TYR A 192 4.78 10.60 -2.93
CA TYR A 192 3.53 11.20 -2.44
C TYR A 192 2.69 11.78 -3.60
N ASP A 193 3.33 12.49 -4.53
CA ASP A 193 2.65 13.10 -5.66
C ASP A 193 1.96 12.05 -6.54
N ASP A 194 2.66 10.96 -6.86
CA ASP A 194 2.10 9.87 -7.67
C ASP A 194 0.93 9.17 -6.95
N MET A 195 1.08 8.94 -5.65
CA MET A 195 0.03 8.37 -4.80
C MET A 195 -1.22 9.27 -4.79
N PHE A 196 -1.08 10.57 -4.51
CA PHE A 196 -2.23 11.48 -4.43
C PHE A 196 -2.89 11.70 -5.79
N VAL A 197 -2.11 11.88 -6.85
CA VAL A 197 -2.64 12.00 -8.22
C VAL A 197 -3.40 10.73 -8.61
N GLY A 198 -2.83 9.55 -8.34
CA GLY A 198 -3.49 8.27 -8.56
C GLY A 198 -4.82 8.19 -7.82
N LEU A 199 -4.83 8.47 -6.52
CA LEU A 199 -6.05 8.42 -5.69
C LEU A 199 -7.12 9.42 -6.14
N VAL A 200 -6.76 10.61 -6.60
CA VAL A 200 -7.72 11.60 -7.12
C VAL A 200 -8.41 11.10 -8.41
N HIS A 201 -7.72 10.31 -9.24
CA HIS A 201 -8.27 9.76 -10.48
C HIS A 201 -9.02 8.44 -10.27
N THR A 202 -8.38 7.46 -9.64
CA THR A 202 -8.83 6.07 -9.59
C THR A 202 -9.32 5.62 -8.22
N GLY A 203 -9.12 6.43 -7.18
CA GLY A 203 -9.64 6.16 -5.86
C GLY A 203 -11.16 6.18 -5.83
N GLY A 204 -11.74 5.51 -4.83
CA GLY A 204 -13.18 5.55 -4.57
C GLY A 204 -13.63 6.98 -4.34
N TRP A 205 -14.91 7.28 -4.57
CA TRP A 205 -15.40 8.68 -4.50
C TRP A 205 -14.99 9.40 -3.22
N GLN A 206 -15.09 8.72 -2.06
CA GLN A 206 -14.70 9.28 -0.76
C GLN A 206 -13.18 9.47 -0.63
N ALA A 207 -12.37 8.51 -1.05
CA ALA A 207 -10.91 8.62 -1.00
C ALA A 207 -10.40 9.74 -1.91
N ALA A 208 -10.90 9.81 -3.14
CA ALA A 208 -10.56 10.86 -4.09
C ALA A 208 -10.98 12.26 -3.60
N GLN A 209 -12.17 12.38 -2.99
CA GLN A 209 -12.63 13.62 -2.36
C GLN A 209 -11.73 14.00 -1.19
N SER A 210 -11.40 13.04 -0.32
CA SER A 210 -10.52 13.27 0.83
C SER A 210 -9.16 13.81 0.42
N VAL A 211 -8.53 13.24 -0.62
CA VAL A 211 -7.26 13.75 -1.13
C VAL A 211 -7.41 15.17 -1.66
N ALA A 212 -8.45 15.45 -2.45
CA ALA A 212 -8.70 16.77 -2.99
C ALA A 212 -8.86 17.85 -1.90
N GLU A 213 -9.43 17.51 -0.75
CA GLU A 213 -9.62 18.43 0.37
C GLU A 213 -8.36 18.62 1.24
N ASN A 214 -7.50 17.60 1.32
CA ASN A 214 -6.38 17.56 2.27
C ASN A 214 -5.00 17.68 1.62
N ILE A 215 -4.93 17.90 0.30
CA ILE A 215 -3.65 17.98 -0.42
C ILE A 215 -2.82 19.23 -0.09
N GLY A 216 -3.45 20.29 0.42
CA GLY A 216 -2.84 21.61 0.64
C GLY A 216 -1.44 21.57 1.29
N PRO A 217 -1.26 20.90 2.44
CA PRO A 217 0.05 20.80 3.11
C PRO A 217 1.15 20.05 2.34
N PHE A 218 0.77 19.30 1.30
CA PHE A 218 1.68 18.55 0.44
C PHE A 218 2.04 19.32 -0.84
N LEU A 219 1.36 20.44 -1.13
CA LEU A 219 1.65 21.30 -2.27
C LEU A 219 2.95 22.08 -2.07
N ASN A 220 3.72 22.19 -3.14
CA ASN A 220 4.96 22.95 -3.19
C ASN A 220 5.23 23.45 -4.62
N ALA A 221 6.29 24.24 -4.79
CA ALA A 221 6.63 24.82 -6.09
C ALA A 221 6.95 23.77 -7.18
N GLY A 222 7.40 22.57 -6.79
CA GLY A 222 7.74 21.48 -7.70
C GLY A 222 6.54 20.68 -8.19
N ASN A 223 5.45 20.60 -7.42
CA ASN A 223 4.31 19.73 -7.75
C ASN A 223 3.00 20.47 -8.07
N VAL A 224 2.85 21.75 -7.72
CA VAL A 224 1.57 22.50 -7.89
C VAL A 224 1.03 22.44 -9.32
N GLY A 225 1.89 22.61 -10.34
CA GLY A 225 1.47 22.58 -11.74
C GLY A 225 0.92 21.21 -12.19
N ARG A 226 1.39 20.12 -11.58
CA ARG A 226 0.86 18.78 -11.82
C ARG A 226 -0.57 18.65 -11.29
N PHE A 227 -0.83 19.13 -10.08
CA PHE A 227 -2.17 19.11 -9.49
C PHE A 227 -3.15 20.07 -10.21
N GLU A 228 -2.68 21.19 -10.74
CA GLU A 228 -3.49 22.06 -11.62
C GLU A 228 -3.92 21.34 -12.91
N GLN A 229 -3.01 20.57 -13.52
CA GLN A 229 -3.33 19.75 -14.69
C GLN A 229 -4.40 18.70 -14.34
N VAL A 230 -4.23 18.00 -13.21
CA VAL A 230 -5.23 17.05 -12.71
C VAL A 230 -6.59 17.72 -12.52
N ALA A 231 -6.64 18.89 -11.87
CA ALA A 231 -7.87 19.63 -11.65
C ALA A 231 -8.61 19.94 -12.97
N ARG A 232 -7.89 20.30 -14.04
CA ARG A 232 -8.49 20.55 -15.36
C ARG A 232 -9.04 19.30 -16.05
N GLN A 233 -8.53 18.12 -15.72
CA GLN A 233 -8.96 16.85 -16.29
C GLN A 233 -10.14 16.22 -15.53
N LEU A 234 -10.38 16.66 -14.29
CA LEU A 234 -11.51 16.17 -13.51
C LEU A 234 -12.85 16.68 -14.06
N PRO A 235 -13.91 15.85 -14.02
CA PRO A 235 -15.25 16.33 -14.33
C PRO A 235 -15.68 17.42 -13.33
N PRO A 236 -16.49 18.41 -13.77
CA PRO A 236 -17.02 19.42 -12.87
C PRO A 236 -17.78 18.82 -11.68
N GLY A 237 -17.42 19.22 -10.47
CA GLY A 237 -18.05 18.72 -9.24
C GLY A 237 -17.25 19.02 -7.98
N ALA A 238 -17.70 18.44 -6.85
CA ALA A 238 -17.12 18.67 -5.52
C ALA A 238 -15.61 18.40 -5.45
N ARG A 239 -15.15 17.32 -6.09
CA ARG A 239 -13.72 16.92 -6.11
C ARG A 239 -12.85 17.95 -6.81
N GLN A 240 -13.26 18.36 -8.01
CA GLN A 240 -12.56 19.39 -8.76
C GLN A 240 -12.55 20.71 -7.98
N GLN A 241 -13.69 21.11 -7.41
CA GLN A 241 -13.80 22.33 -6.63
C GLN A 241 -12.95 22.32 -5.35
N ALA A 242 -12.87 21.18 -4.65
CA ALA A 242 -12.01 21.00 -3.49
C ALA A 242 -10.54 21.15 -3.88
N LEU A 243 -10.10 20.46 -4.94
CA LEU A 243 -8.72 20.54 -5.42
C LEU A 243 -8.36 21.97 -5.87
N LEU A 244 -9.23 22.63 -6.63
CA LEU A 244 -9.04 24.02 -7.06
C LEU A 244 -8.98 24.99 -5.86
N ARG A 245 -9.71 24.70 -4.78
CA ARG A 245 -9.64 25.48 -3.54
C ARG A 245 -8.28 25.32 -2.87
N SER A 246 -7.81 24.09 -2.66
CA SER A 246 -6.50 23.84 -2.06
C SER A 246 -5.35 24.47 -2.88
N LEU A 247 -5.43 24.42 -4.22
CA LEU A 247 -4.47 25.08 -5.11
C LEU A 247 -4.48 26.60 -4.93
N ARG A 248 -5.66 27.22 -4.88
CA ARG A 248 -5.80 28.65 -4.66
C ARG A 248 -5.27 29.08 -3.30
N ASP A 249 -5.57 28.30 -2.24
CA ASP A 249 -5.11 28.60 -0.89
C ASP A 249 -3.56 28.56 -0.81
N PHE A 250 -2.94 27.59 -1.49
CA PHE A 250 -1.48 27.55 -1.64
C PHE A 250 -0.92 28.77 -2.37
N GLU A 251 -1.55 29.21 -3.46
CA GLU A 251 -1.11 30.42 -4.18
C GLU A 251 -1.22 31.69 -3.33
N LEU A 252 -2.29 31.82 -2.54
CA LEU A 252 -2.50 32.95 -1.64
C LEU A 252 -1.43 32.98 -0.55
N GLN A 253 -1.12 31.83 0.05
CA GLN A 253 -0.04 31.70 1.04
C GLN A 253 1.32 32.08 0.44
N ARG A 254 1.58 31.72 -0.82
CA ARG A 254 2.84 32.08 -1.50
C ARG A 254 2.96 33.58 -1.82
N ARG A 255 1.85 34.27 -2.05
CA ARG A 255 1.83 35.71 -2.42
C ARG A 255 1.72 36.66 -1.23
N GLY A 256 1.21 36.17 -0.08
CA GLY A 256 0.96 36.97 1.12
C GLY A 256 1.84 36.61 2.32
N GLY A 257 2.92 35.85 2.10
CA GLY A 257 3.95 35.54 3.10
C GLY A 257 5.12 36.51 3.07
#